data_AF-A0A2V5UAU9-F1
#
_entry.id   AF-A0A2V5UAU9-F1
#
_cell.length_a   1.000
_cell.length_b   1.000
_cell.length_c   1.000
_cell.angle_alpha   90.00
_cell.angle_beta   90.00
_cell.angle_gamma   90.00
#
_symmetry.space_group_name_H-M   'P 1'
#
loop_
_entity.id
_entity.type
_entity.pdbx_description
1 polymer ?
#
loop_
_entity_poly.entity_id
_entity_poly.type
_entity_poly.pdbx_seq_one_letter_code
_entity_poly.pdbx_strand_id
1 'polypeptide(L)'
;FWCTHAPTVRLINEYGPTETVVGCCVYEVPAGSFPSGPVPIGRPIANTKLYILDRHHQPVPIGVPGELYIGGMGLARGYLNSPELTADKFIDHPFSSEPKARLYKTGDLVRYRPDGTIEYLGRLDDQVKIRGFRIELGEIEAALLAHAAIEQAVVLAREDTPGDKRLVAYLVCAPGQTLQVESLRSQLQQQLPAYMVPSAFVLLNTLPLTSNGKVDRRALPDPDQSRPDLEKAFAAPSTRSEEVLAKIWANLLKLKRVGINDNFFDLGGHSLLAAKLMSQIEKAFGKRFSLSAIFHAPTIEQLAELISQNVVLPNWNSLIPLQTRGSKPPFFWVHGEDSNAFLPRYLGPDQPLYGFRHQSEDGTPARYTTVVDIAAHYLSEIRSVQPQGPYFLGGYCFGAVVAFEIAQQLRKLNQGVPLLVLLDPVNPSVGPLSASAPVTSRSSTNGTSLVDEISRHLLNLESLKASEKTHYVLERAKGKILSITSPINKILKKMAYEACLALGYPIPRSLHSRYMLDIYDQAMADYMPEVHPGRLIILKASENCDPDRWRRLAMERIEIHEIPGDHTNILKGPYVRAWAELVKIQIDSAQSPAAVRDKPAHSSRKLPRYLNWSVVTPMLYWALSESISSGLIAIF
;
A
#
# COMPACT_ATOMS: atom_id res chain seq x y z
N PHE A 1 18.01 -3.93 14.43
CA PHE A 1 17.19 -2.91 13.73
C PHE A 1 16.02 -2.44 14.61
N TRP A 2 15.04 -3.30 14.91
CA TRP A 2 13.83 -2.92 15.67
C TRP A 2 14.12 -2.41 17.09
N CYS A 3 15.01 -3.07 17.85
CA CYS A 3 15.41 -2.56 19.19
C CYS A 3 15.99 -1.14 19.15
N THR A 4 16.51 -0.68 18.02
CA THR A 4 17.07 0.67 17.84
C THR A 4 16.01 1.68 17.38
N HIS A 5 15.11 1.28 16.47
CA HIS A 5 14.18 2.22 15.82
C HIS A 5 12.80 2.26 16.48
N ALA A 6 12.49 1.29 17.34
CA ALA A 6 11.24 1.19 18.09
C ALA A 6 11.51 0.61 19.51
N PRO A 7 12.32 1.30 20.34
CA PRO A 7 12.81 0.76 21.61
C PRO A 7 11.71 0.53 22.67
N THR A 8 10.55 1.18 22.52
CA THR A 8 9.39 1.04 23.40
C THR A 8 8.39 -0.03 22.94
N VAL A 9 8.64 -0.66 21.79
CA VAL A 9 7.78 -1.71 21.24
C VAL A 9 8.22 -3.07 21.76
N ARG A 10 7.25 -3.86 22.20
CA ARG A 10 7.46 -5.26 22.58
C ARG A 10 7.73 -6.09 21.33
N LEU A 11 8.91 -6.73 21.28
CA LEU A 11 9.32 -7.57 20.16
C LEU A 11 9.20 -9.04 20.55
N ILE A 12 8.45 -9.80 19.76
CA ILE A 12 8.24 -11.22 19.95
C ILE A 12 8.76 -11.93 18.70
N ASN A 13 9.72 -12.83 18.89
CA ASN A 13 10.11 -13.78 17.86
C ASN A 13 9.17 -14.98 17.95
N GLU A 14 8.48 -15.28 16.86
CA GLU A 14 7.55 -16.39 16.76
C GLU A 14 8.10 -17.44 15.80
N TYR A 15 7.95 -18.70 16.16
CA TYR A 15 8.31 -19.83 15.32
C TYR A 15 7.16 -20.84 15.28
N GLY A 16 6.87 -21.36 14.10
CA GLY A 16 6.03 -22.52 13.90
C GLY A 16 6.04 -22.96 12.44
N PRO A 17 6.05 -24.28 12.17
CA PRO A 17 5.72 -24.80 10.85
C PRO A 17 4.21 -24.69 10.57
N THR A 18 3.84 -24.68 9.30
CA THR A 18 2.42 -24.62 8.85
C THR A 18 1.60 -25.76 9.42
N GLU A 19 2.22 -26.93 9.53
CA GLU A 19 1.67 -28.17 10.06
C GLU A 19 1.27 -28.09 11.54
N THR A 20 1.62 -27.00 12.24
CA THR A 20 1.28 -26.76 13.64
C THR A 20 0.55 -25.44 13.88
N VAL A 21 -0.11 -24.90 12.84
CA VAL A 21 -0.97 -23.69 12.88
C VAL A 21 -0.20 -22.42 13.27
N VAL A 22 0.50 -21.83 12.28
CA VAL A 22 1.17 -20.53 12.35
C VAL A 22 2.39 -20.49 13.29
N GLY A 23 2.17 -20.60 14.59
CA GLY A 23 3.19 -20.47 15.63
C GLY A 23 3.00 -21.52 16.71
N CYS A 24 4.10 -22.16 17.11
CA CYS A 24 4.12 -23.17 18.17
C CYS A 24 5.00 -22.75 19.36
N CYS A 25 5.93 -21.81 19.17
CA CYS A 25 6.70 -21.22 20.25
C CYS A 25 7.02 -19.75 20.01
N VAL A 26 7.23 -19.06 21.13
CA VAL A 26 7.53 -17.62 21.15
C VAL A 26 8.69 -17.32 22.09
N TYR A 27 9.49 -16.35 21.69
CA TYR A 27 10.51 -15.71 22.52
C TYR A 27 10.24 -14.21 22.57
N GLU A 28 9.95 -13.71 23.77
CA GLU A 28 9.89 -12.28 23.98
C GLU A 28 11.31 -11.74 24.14
N VAL A 29 11.71 -10.83 23.24
CA VAL A 29 13.03 -10.21 23.27
C VAL A 29 13.07 -9.22 24.44
N PRO A 30 13.93 -9.43 25.46
CA PRO A 30 13.97 -8.55 26.62
C PRO A 30 14.26 -7.09 26.22
N ALA A 31 13.55 -6.15 26.85
CA ALA A 31 13.75 -4.73 26.63
C ALA A 31 15.21 -4.33 26.93
N GLY A 32 15.82 -3.54 26.04
CA GLY A 32 17.22 -3.13 26.17
C GLY A 32 18.24 -4.22 25.84
N SER A 33 17.81 -5.43 25.46
CA SER A 33 18.74 -6.47 24.99
C SER A 33 19.05 -6.31 23.49
N PHE A 34 20.34 -6.46 23.17
CA PHE A 34 20.85 -6.60 21.81
C PHE A 34 21.52 -7.97 21.71
N PRO A 35 20.78 -9.02 21.35
CA PRO A 35 21.35 -10.36 21.23
C PRO A 35 22.54 -10.33 20.25
N SER A 36 23.71 -10.74 20.71
CA SER A 36 24.94 -10.81 19.89
C SER A 36 25.02 -12.09 19.04
N GLY A 37 23.97 -12.92 19.08
CA GLY A 37 23.88 -14.19 18.35
C GLY A 37 22.44 -14.48 17.89
N PRO A 38 22.18 -15.71 17.38
CA PRO A 38 20.85 -16.10 16.91
C PRO A 38 19.80 -15.91 18.01
N VAL A 39 18.71 -15.21 17.68
CA VAL A 39 17.59 -15.02 18.61
C VAL A 39 16.92 -16.38 18.84
N PRO A 40 16.72 -16.83 20.09
CA PRO A 40 16.02 -18.07 20.38
C PRO A 40 14.61 -18.08 19.79
N ILE A 41 14.09 -19.27 19.48
CA ILE A 41 12.67 -19.46 19.13
C ILE A 41 11.79 -19.56 20.39
N GLY A 42 12.41 -19.71 21.55
CA GLY A 42 11.77 -19.50 22.85
C GLY A 42 11.11 -20.76 23.41
N ARG A 43 9.87 -20.61 23.89
CA ARG A 43 9.13 -21.63 24.66
C ARG A 43 7.76 -21.92 24.03
N PRO A 44 7.20 -23.13 24.22
CA PRO A 44 5.91 -23.49 23.64
C PRO A 44 4.80 -22.54 24.07
N ILE A 45 3.88 -22.27 23.15
CA ILE A 45 2.60 -21.63 23.49
C ILE A 45 1.67 -22.60 24.22
N ALA A 46 0.52 -22.11 24.69
CA ALA A 46 -0.48 -22.93 25.36
C ALA A 46 -0.87 -24.17 24.53
N ASN A 47 -1.11 -25.29 25.21
CA ASN A 47 -1.54 -26.57 24.62
C ASN A 47 -0.60 -27.16 23.56
N THR A 48 0.67 -26.75 23.57
CA THR A 48 1.74 -27.24 22.68
C THR A 48 2.84 -27.90 23.51
N LYS A 49 3.34 -29.04 23.05
CA LYS A 49 4.49 -29.74 23.64
C LYS A 49 5.61 -29.83 22.60
N LEU A 50 6.84 -29.57 23.02
CA LEU A 50 8.01 -29.64 22.16
C LEU A 50 8.96 -30.70 22.71
N TYR A 51 9.52 -31.49 21.81
CA TYR A 51 10.49 -32.53 22.11
C TYR A 51 11.70 -32.35 21.19
N ILE A 52 12.91 -32.43 21.74
CA ILE A 52 14.14 -32.43 20.96
C ILE A 52 14.68 -33.85 21.04
N LEU A 53 14.65 -34.58 19.92
CA LEU A 53 14.93 -36.01 19.86
C LEU A 53 16.17 -36.31 19.03
N ASP A 54 16.85 -37.41 19.37
CA ASP A 54 17.89 -37.99 18.54
C ASP A 54 17.32 -38.90 17.43
N ARG A 55 18.22 -39.51 16.65
CA ARG A 55 17.88 -40.44 15.56
C ARG A 55 17.19 -41.73 16.01
N HIS A 56 17.18 -42.01 17.32
CA HIS A 56 16.51 -43.16 17.94
C HIS A 56 15.20 -42.75 18.64
N HIS A 57 14.70 -41.53 18.35
CA HIS A 57 13.53 -40.92 18.96
C HIS A 57 13.62 -40.80 20.49
N GLN A 58 14.84 -40.65 21.04
CA GLN A 58 15.06 -40.43 22.46
C GLN A 58 15.30 -38.95 22.76
N PRO A 59 14.77 -38.39 23.88
CA PRO A 59 15.04 -37.01 24.26
C PRO A 59 16.54 -36.76 24.49
N VAL A 60 17.06 -35.68 23.90
CA VAL A 60 18.47 -35.29 24.10
C VAL A 60 18.66 -34.44 25.36
N PRO A 61 19.85 -34.47 25.99
CA PRO A 61 20.18 -33.58 27.10
C PRO A 61 20.18 -32.09 26.72
N ILE A 62 20.08 -31.21 27.73
CA ILE A 62 20.18 -29.76 27.53
C ILE A 62 21.51 -29.40 26.85
N GLY A 63 21.45 -28.52 25.84
CA GLY A 63 22.60 -28.09 25.05
C GLY A 63 22.99 -29.00 23.89
N VAL A 64 22.49 -30.25 23.84
CA VAL A 64 22.77 -31.20 22.76
C VAL A 64 21.84 -30.94 21.58
N PRO A 65 22.35 -30.81 20.34
CA PRO A 65 21.52 -30.71 19.15
C PRO A 65 20.69 -31.96 18.89
N GLY A 66 19.43 -31.78 18.51
CA GLY A 66 18.54 -32.84 18.05
C GLY A 66 17.43 -32.28 17.15
N GLU A 67 16.62 -33.15 16.59
CA GLU A 67 15.50 -32.77 15.74
C GLU A 67 14.30 -32.32 16.60
N LEU A 68 13.64 -31.24 16.20
CA LEU A 68 12.44 -30.75 16.86
C LEU A 68 11.21 -31.54 16.44
N TYR A 69 10.46 -32.03 17.43
CA TYR A 69 9.15 -32.67 17.28
C TYR A 69 8.10 -31.86 18.05
N ILE A 70 6.91 -31.70 17.47
CA ILE A 70 5.84 -30.88 18.02
C ILE A 70 4.63 -31.75 18.28
N GLY A 71 4.03 -31.65 19.46
CA GLY A 71 2.78 -32.30 19.84
C GLY A 71 1.77 -31.30 20.40
N GLY A 72 0.54 -31.77 20.60
CA GLY A 72 -0.54 -30.99 21.22
C GLY A 72 -1.64 -30.59 20.25
N MET A 73 -2.46 -29.63 20.66
CA MET A 73 -3.71 -29.28 19.94
C MET A 73 -3.48 -28.57 18.61
N GLY A 74 -2.31 -27.94 18.42
CA GLY A 74 -1.98 -27.19 17.21
C GLY A 74 -1.69 -28.06 15.98
N LEU A 75 -1.65 -29.39 16.10
CA LEU A 75 -1.32 -30.26 14.98
C LEU A 75 -2.39 -30.21 13.88
N ALA A 76 -1.94 -30.07 12.63
CA ALA A 76 -2.78 -30.25 11.47
C ALA A 76 -3.34 -31.69 11.41
N ARG A 77 -4.45 -31.86 10.69
CA ARG A 77 -5.01 -33.19 10.44
C ARG A 77 -4.04 -34.07 9.64
N GLY A 78 -3.32 -33.47 8.71
CA GLY A 78 -2.37 -34.11 7.80
C GLY A 78 -2.29 -33.34 6.49
N TYR A 79 -1.62 -33.92 5.51
CA TYR A 79 -1.55 -33.40 4.15
C TYR A 79 -2.75 -33.88 3.32
N LEU A 80 -3.37 -32.95 2.58
CA LEU A 80 -4.55 -33.25 1.77
C LEU A 80 -4.19 -34.29 0.69
N ASN A 81 -4.99 -35.36 0.58
CA ASN A 81 -4.82 -36.45 -0.38
C ASN A 81 -3.44 -37.13 -0.38
N SER A 82 -2.68 -37.00 0.73
CA SER A 82 -1.32 -37.55 0.86
C SER A 82 -1.17 -38.34 2.17
N PRO A 83 -1.83 -39.52 2.29
CA PRO A 83 -1.83 -40.31 3.51
C PRO A 83 -0.44 -40.83 3.87
N GLU A 84 0.37 -41.21 2.90
CA GLU A 84 1.73 -41.72 3.11
C GLU A 84 2.64 -40.64 3.70
N LEU A 85 2.66 -39.44 3.13
CA LEU A 85 3.41 -38.30 3.67
C LEU A 85 2.88 -37.88 5.05
N THR A 86 1.56 -37.99 5.26
CA THR A 86 0.96 -37.74 6.58
C THR A 86 1.47 -38.74 7.61
N ALA A 87 1.56 -40.02 7.27
CA ALA A 87 2.08 -41.04 8.19
C ALA A 87 3.59 -40.88 8.45
N ASP A 88 4.38 -40.47 7.46
CA ASP A 88 5.81 -40.17 7.63
C ASP A 88 6.05 -38.98 8.58
N LYS A 89 5.29 -37.90 8.40
CA LYS A 89 5.50 -36.65 9.16
C LYS A 89 4.75 -36.57 10.48
N PHE A 90 3.57 -37.19 10.60
CA PHE A 90 2.75 -37.19 11.81
C PHE A 90 2.76 -38.58 12.44
N ILE A 91 3.82 -38.85 13.20
CA ILE A 91 4.06 -40.13 13.87
C ILE A 91 3.24 -40.27 15.16
N ASP A 92 3.07 -41.50 15.63
CA ASP A 92 2.50 -41.75 16.95
C ASP A 92 3.36 -41.11 18.05
N HIS A 93 2.71 -40.57 19.09
CA HIS A 93 3.40 -39.86 20.16
C HIS A 93 3.97 -40.84 21.20
N PRO A 94 5.28 -41.16 21.19
CA PRO A 94 5.84 -42.25 22.00
C PRO A 94 5.81 -41.96 23.51
N PHE A 95 5.72 -40.68 23.90
CA PHE A 95 5.71 -40.26 25.32
C PHE A 95 4.31 -39.92 25.87
N SER A 96 3.23 -40.23 25.14
CA SER A 96 1.87 -39.92 25.57
C SER A 96 1.09 -41.19 25.88
N SER A 97 0.32 -41.18 26.95
CA SER A 97 -0.65 -42.22 27.27
C SER A 97 -2.01 -42.01 26.59
N GLU A 98 -2.21 -40.87 25.92
CA GLU A 98 -3.47 -40.56 25.24
C GLU A 98 -3.60 -41.34 23.92
N PRO A 99 -4.72 -42.05 23.72
CA PRO A 99 -4.99 -42.73 22.46
C PRO A 99 -4.97 -41.75 21.28
N LYS A 100 -4.25 -42.10 20.20
CA LYS A 100 -4.11 -41.30 18.96
C LYS A 100 -3.37 -39.95 19.13
N ALA A 101 -2.65 -39.75 20.23
CA ALA A 101 -1.72 -38.63 20.31
C ALA A 101 -0.63 -38.78 19.24
N ARG A 102 -0.31 -37.68 18.56
CA ARG A 102 0.69 -37.65 17.48
C ARG A 102 1.79 -36.63 17.77
N LEU A 103 2.94 -36.81 17.15
CA LEU A 103 4.00 -35.82 17.02
C LEU A 103 4.20 -35.48 15.54
N TYR A 104 4.40 -34.21 15.25
CA TYR A 104 4.86 -33.74 13.95
C TYR A 104 6.38 -33.63 13.94
N LYS A 105 7.01 -34.28 12.95
CA LYS A 105 8.45 -34.26 12.69
C LYS A 105 8.81 -33.03 11.83
N THR A 106 9.54 -32.07 12.40
CA THR A 106 9.75 -30.77 11.73
C THR A 106 10.89 -30.78 10.72
N GLY A 107 11.88 -31.68 10.85
CA GLY A 107 13.15 -31.62 10.14
C GLY A 107 14.07 -30.46 10.57
N ASP A 108 13.70 -29.69 11.60
CA ASP A 108 14.53 -28.61 12.13
C ASP A 108 15.50 -29.12 13.20
N LEU A 109 16.76 -28.73 13.07
CA LEU A 109 17.81 -28.99 14.06
C LEU A 109 17.81 -27.85 15.10
N VAL A 110 17.65 -28.21 16.36
CA VAL A 110 17.53 -27.28 17.48
C VAL A 110 18.27 -27.79 18.71
N ARG A 111 18.42 -26.96 19.74
CA ARG A 111 18.85 -27.40 21.08
C ARG A 111 18.19 -26.59 22.18
N TYR A 112 18.03 -27.19 23.35
CA TYR A 112 17.69 -26.44 24.56
C TYR A 112 18.90 -25.63 25.03
N ARG A 113 18.65 -24.37 25.41
CA ARG A 113 19.57 -23.56 26.20
C ARG A 113 19.38 -23.87 27.69
N PRO A 114 20.37 -23.55 28.54
CA PRO A 114 20.25 -23.74 29.99
C PRO A 114 19.06 -23.01 30.65
N ASP A 115 18.59 -21.91 30.04
CA ASP A 115 17.43 -21.14 30.49
C ASP A 115 16.08 -21.75 30.05
N GLY A 116 16.10 -22.92 29.40
CA GLY A 116 14.92 -23.62 28.89
C GLY A 116 14.31 -23.01 27.63
N THR A 117 14.95 -22.01 27.00
CA THR A 117 14.58 -21.56 25.66
C THR A 117 15.21 -22.45 24.60
N ILE A 118 14.61 -22.49 23.41
CA ILE A 118 15.11 -23.29 22.30
C ILE A 118 15.88 -22.40 21.32
N GLU A 119 17.07 -22.84 20.96
CA GLU A 119 17.90 -22.24 19.91
C GLU A 119 17.75 -23.02 18.60
N TYR A 120 17.50 -22.29 17.51
CA TYR A 120 17.42 -22.85 16.16
C TYR A 120 18.81 -22.94 15.54
N LEU A 121 19.18 -24.11 15.04
CA LEU A 121 20.51 -24.38 14.47
C LEU A 121 20.49 -24.56 12.95
N GLY A 122 19.35 -24.94 12.37
CA GLY A 122 19.19 -25.13 10.93
C GLY A 122 18.19 -26.21 10.59
N ARG A 123 18.33 -26.77 9.39
CA ARG A 123 17.54 -27.91 8.90
C ARG A 123 18.39 -29.15 8.72
N LEU A 124 17.76 -30.30 8.86
CA LEU A 124 18.36 -31.61 8.59
C LEU A 124 18.27 -32.01 7.12
N ASP A 125 17.31 -31.44 6.40
CA ASP A 125 17.08 -31.66 4.97
C ASP A 125 17.58 -30.47 4.13
N ASP A 126 17.47 -30.60 2.80
CA ASP A 126 17.88 -29.58 1.83
C ASP A 126 16.87 -28.42 1.70
N GLN A 127 15.89 -28.33 2.61
CA GLN A 127 14.91 -27.25 2.61
C GLN A 127 15.53 -25.92 3.06
N VAL A 128 15.16 -24.84 2.37
CA VAL A 128 15.71 -23.51 2.64
C VAL A 128 14.63 -22.47 2.88
N LYS A 129 14.93 -21.50 3.73
CA LYS A 129 14.14 -20.28 3.89
C LYS A 129 14.84 -19.13 3.17
N ILE A 130 14.22 -18.62 2.11
CA ILE A 130 14.70 -17.46 1.36
C ILE A 130 13.63 -16.39 1.45
N ARG A 131 13.96 -15.29 2.14
CA ARG A 131 13.10 -14.09 2.24
C ARG A 131 11.67 -14.38 2.71
N GLY A 132 11.52 -15.30 3.66
CA GLY A 132 10.24 -15.70 4.24
C GLY A 132 9.53 -16.83 3.49
N PHE A 133 9.98 -17.20 2.29
CA PHE A 133 9.46 -18.36 1.57
C PHE A 133 10.18 -19.63 2.00
N ARG A 134 9.37 -20.67 2.28
CA ARG A 134 9.82 -22.04 2.49
C ARG A 134 9.95 -22.69 1.11
N ILE A 135 11.15 -23.08 0.73
CA ILE A 135 11.46 -23.60 -0.61
C ILE A 135 12.07 -24.99 -0.48
N GLU A 136 11.49 -25.94 -1.20
CA GLU A 136 12.02 -27.29 -1.38
C GLU A 136 12.94 -27.30 -2.61
N LEU A 137 14.25 -27.44 -2.40
CA LEU A 137 15.20 -27.40 -3.53
C LEU A 137 14.98 -28.55 -4.52
N GLY A 138 14.57 -29.71 -4.02
CA GLY A 138 14.26 -30.89 -4.84
C GLY A 138 13.10 -30.68 -5.81
N GLU A 139 12.14 -29.81 -5.50
CA GLU A 139 11.04 -29.46 -6.41
C GLU A 139 11.57 -28.72 -7.65
N ILE A 140 12.52 -27.79 -7.42
CA ILE A 140 13.17 -27.04 -8.48
C ILE A 140 14.07 -27.98 -9.31
N GLU A 141 14.82 -28.87 -8.65
CA GLU A 141 15.65 -29.89 -9.31
C GLU A 141 14.79 -30.81 -10.18
N ALA A 142 13.64 -31.27 -9.71
CA ALA A 142 12.72 -32.10 -10.48
C ALA A 142 12.17 -31.36 -11.71
N ALA A 143 11.78 -30.09 -11.56
CA ALA A 143 11.33 -29.26 -12.68
C ALA A 143 12.44 -29.02 -13.72
N LEU A 144 13.69 -28.86 -13.28
CA LEU A 144 14.86 -28.76 -14.16
C LEU A 144 15.11 -30.07 -14.91
N LEU A 145 15.07 -31.21 -14.22
CA LEU A 145 15.29 -32.53 -14.81
C LEU A 145 14.19 -32.96 -15.79
N ALA A 146 13.02 -32.31 -15.77
CA ALA A 146 11.98 -32.51 -16.77
C ALA A 146 12.34 -31.91 -18.15
N HIS A 147 13.38 -31.07 -18.25
CA HIS A 147 13.83 -30.49 -19.50
C HIS A 147 14.78 -31.45 -20.24
N ALA A 148 14.45 -31.83 -21.48
CA ALA A 148 15.16 -32.87 -22.24
C ALA A 148 16.67 -32.65 -22.45
N ALA A 149 17.13 -31.39 -22.45
CA ALA A 149 18.55 -31.05 -22.58
C ALA A 149 19.38 -31.19 -21.29
N ILE A 150 18.75 -31.43 -20.13
CA ILE A 150 19.43 -31.47 -18.82
C ILE A 150 19.57 -32.94 -18.36
N GLU A 151 20.80 -33.37 -18.11
CA GLU A 151 21.11 -34.70 -17.59
C GLU A 151 21.15 -34.72 -16.06
N GLN A 152 21.75 -33.70 -15.45
CA GLN A 152 21.88 -33.57 -14.00
C GLN A 152 21.60 -32.13 -13.58
N ALA A 153 20.91 -31.95 -12.46
CA ALA A 153 20.62 -30.65 -11.88
C ALA A 153 20.80 -30.70 -10.35
N VAL A 154 21.46 -29.67 -9.82
CA VAL A 154 21.58 -29.44 -8.37
C VAL A 154 21.27 -27.99 -8.10
N VAL A 155 20.35 -27.73 -7.17
CA VAL A 155 19.98 -26.36 -6.77
C VAL A 155 20.52 -26.09 -5.38
N LEU A 156 21.08 -24.90 -5.18
CA LEU A 156 21.62 -24.48 -3.89
C LEU A 156 21.14 -23.08 -3.54
N ALA A 157 20.79 -22.86 -2.27
CA ALA A 157 20.67 -21.53 -1.71
C ALA A 157 22.06 -21.01 -1.31
N ARG A 158 22.62 -20.11 -2.12
CA ARG A 158 23.90 -19.46 -1.83
C ARG A 158 23.70 -18.17 -1.04
N GLU A 159 24.61 -17.91 -0.11
CA GLU A 159 24.69 -16.66 0.66
C GLU A 159 26.11 -16.11 0.55
N ASP A 160 26.44 -15.51 -0.60
CA ASP A 160 27.78 -14.98 -0.85
C ASP A 160 27.98 -13.62 -0.11
N THR A 161 26.89 -12.92 0.24
CA THR A 161 26.87 -11.75 1.15
C THR A 161 25.94 -12.05 2.32
N PRO A 162 26.34 -11.78 3.59
CA PRO A 162 25.47 -12.03 4.75
C PRO A 162 24.10 -11.35 4.62
N GLY A 163 23.05 -12.14 4.79
CA GLY A 163 21.65 -11.73 4.68
C GLY A 163 21.07 -11.76 3.26
N ASP A 164 21.87 -12.05 2.23
CA ASP A 164 21.40 -12.12 0.84
C ASP A 164 21.50 -13.55 0.27
N LYS A 165 20.49 -14.34 0.59
CA LYS A 165 20.31 -15.69 0.03
C LYS A 165 19.68 -15.63 -1.35
N ARG A 166 20.28 -16.34 -2.30
CA ARG A 166 19.78 -16.52 -3.68
C ARG A 166 19.82 -17.98 -4.10
N LEU A 167 18.93 -18.37 -5.01
CA LEU A 167 18.91 -19.70 -5.60
C LEU A 167 19.83 -19.76 -6.82
N VAL A 168 20.67 -20.78 -6.89
CA VAL A 168 21.58 -21.05 -8.00
C VAL A 168 21.42 -22.49 -8.45
N ALA A 169 21.21 -22.70 -9.74
CA ALA A 169 21.11 -24.02 -10.35
C ALA A 169 22.41 -24.37 -11.07
N TYR A 170 22.95 -25.55 -10.77
CA TYR A 170 24.12 -26.13 -11.41
C TYR A 170 23.66 -27.28 -12.30
N LEU A 171 23.96 -27.19 -13.59
CA LEU A 171 23.38 -28.06 -14.61
C LEU A 171 24.47 -28.76 -15.41
N VAL A 172 24.25 -30.02 -15.74
CA VAL A 172 25.02 -30.77 -16.73
C VAL A 172 24.09 -31.08 -17.89
N CYS A 173 24.48 -30.67 -19.10
CA CYS A 173 23.69 -30.92 -20.30
C CYS A 173 23.87 -32.36 -20.79
N ALA A 174 22.81 -32.94 -21.36
CA ALA A 174 22.91 -34.21 -22.05
C ALA A 174 23.89 -34.11 -23.26
N PRO A 175 24.59 -35.19 -23.62
CA PRO A 175 25.57 -35.17 -24.71
C PRO A 175 24.98 -34.64 -26.03
N GLY A 176 25.67 -33.66 -26.63
CA GLY A 176 25.28 -33.08 -27.92
C GLY A 176 24.11 -32.08 -27.86
N GLN A 177 23.57 -31.78 -26.68
CA GLN A 177 22.53 -30.77 -26.49
C GLN A 177 23.12 -29.41 -26.12
N THR A 178 22.51 -28.34 -26.63
CA THR A 178 22.81 -26.96 -26.22
C THR A 178 21.65 -26.40 -25.44
N LEU A 179 21.92 -25.82 -24.27
CA LEU A 179 20.90 -25.23 -23.41
C LEU A 179 20.88 -23.70 -23.57
N GLN A 180 19.71 -23.15 -23.88
CA GLN A 180 19.46 -21.71 -23.85
C GLN A 180 18.84 -21.36 -22.50
N VAL A 181 19.55 -20.58 -21.69
CA VAL A 181 19.19 -20.29 -20.30
C VAL A 181 17.86 -19.54 -20.20
N GLU A 182 17.60 -18.62 -21.12
CA GLU A 182 16.37 -17.82 -21.18
C GLU A 182 15.15 -18.70 -21.41
N SER A 183 15.25 -19.67 -22.34
CA SER A 183 14.18 -20.63 -22.60
C SER A 183 13.88 -21.49 -21.38
N LEU A 184 14.93 -21.98 -20.70
CA LEU A 184 14.79 -22.76 -19.48
C LEU A 184 14.11 -21.95 -18.37
N ARG A 185 14.52 -20.69 -18.19
CA ARG A 185 13.93 -19.78 -17.20
C ARG A 185 12.44 -19.55 -17.49
N SER A 186 12.06 -19.29 -18.73
CA SER A 186 10.66 -19.10 -19.12
C SER A 186 9.83 -20.36 -18.87
N GLN A 187 10.37 -21.55 -19.11
CA GLN A 187 9.70 -22.81 -18.81
C GLN A 187 9.49 -22.99 -17.29
N LEU A 188 10.51 -22.74 -16.47
CA LEU A 188 10.38 -22.84 -15.02
C LEU A 188 9.35 -21.86 -14.46
N GLN A 189 9.26 -20.64 -15.01
CA GLN A 189 8.26 -19.64 -14.60
C GLN A 189 6.80 -20.07 -14.88
N GLN A 190 6.58 -21.00 -15.80
CA GLN A 190 5.24 -21.54 -16.07
C GLN A 190 4.84 -22.63 -15.07
N GLN A 191 5.81 -23.29 -14.43
CA GLN A 191 5.59 -24.46 -13.55
C GLN A 191 5.78 -24.13 -12.07
N LEU A 192 6.69 -23.20 -11.77
CA LEU A 192 7.08 -22.83 -10.41
C LEU A 192 6.69 -21.39 -10.10
N PRO A 193 6.32 -21.08 -8.84
CA PRO A 193 6.21 -19.70 -8.39
C PRO A 193 7.50 -18.92 -8.64
N ALA A 194 7.39 -17.63 -8.96
CA ALA A 194 8.53 -16.78 -9.32
C ALA A 194 9.67 -16.76 -8.28
N TYR A 195 9.37 -16.96 -7.00
CA TYR A 195 10.38 -16.97 -5.92
C TYR A 195 11.18 -18.29 -5.83
N MET A 196 10.73 -19.36 -6.51
CA MET A 196 11.43 -20.64 -6.61
C MET A 196 12.32 -20.74 -7.85
N VAL A 197 12.17 -19.82 -8.81
CA VAL A 197 13.00 -19.82 -10.02
C VAL A 197 14.43 -19.38 -9.67
N PRO A 198 15.47 -20.19 -9.98
CA PRO A 198 16.87 -19.83 -9.70
C PRO A 198 17.26 -18.50 -10.33
N SER A 199 18.00 -17.65 -9.59
CA SER A 199 18.49 -16.38 -10.15
C SER A 199 19.67 -16.57 -11.09
N ALA A 200 20.45 -17.64 -10.92
CA ALA A 200 21.60 -17.96 -11.76
C ALA A 200 21.61 -19.44 -12.17
N PHE A 201 22.13 -19.71 -13.37
CA PHE A 201 22.31 -21.03 -13.94
C PHE A 201 23.79 -21.20 -14.31
N VAL A 202 24.42 -22.25 -13.83
CA VAL A 202 25.84 -22.54 -14.07
C VAL A 202 25.95 -23.87 -14.81
N LEU A 203 26.44 -23.83 -16.05
CA LEU A 203 26.69 -25.03 -16.84
C LEU A 203 28.03 -25.65 -16.43
N LEU A 204 28.01 -26.94 -16.12
CA LEU A 204 29.18 -27.73 -15.77
C LEU A 204 29.33 -28.89 -16.74
N ASN A 205 30.57 -29.30 -17.00
CA ASN A 205 30.83 -30.54 -17.73
C ASN A 205 30.45 -31.76 -16.89
N THR A 206 30.67 -31.70 -15.57
CA THR A 206 30.34 -32.75 -14.60
C THR A 206 30.09 -32.13 -13.23
N LEU A 207 29.20 -32.72 -12.41
CA LEU A 207 29.06 -32.33 -11.01
C LEU A 207 30.29 -32.77 -10.19
N PRO A 208 30.83 -31.93 -9.29
CA PRO A 208 31.88 -32.34 -8.37
C PRO A 208 31.31 -33.36 -7.38
N LEU A 209 32.04 -34.45 -7.14
CA LEU A 209 31.64 -35.52 -6.22
C LEU A 209 32.65 -35.63 -5.06
N THR A 210 32.12 -35.91 -3.88
CA THR A 210 32.89 -36.35 -2.70
C THR A 210 33.51 -37.73 -2.94
N SER A 211 34.45 -38.14 -2.08
CA SER A 211 35.04 -39.49 -2.10
C SER A 211 34.01 -40.64 -2.00
N ASN A 212 32.80 -40.34 -1.50
CA ASN A 212 31.69 -41.29 -1.37
C ASN A 212 30.69 -41.23 -2.55
N GLY A 213 31.03 -40.53 -3.65
CA GLY A 213 30.20 -40.44 -4.85
C GLY A 213 28.96 -39.54 -4.73
N LYS A 214 28.80 -38.82 -3.61
CA LYS A 214 27.74 -37.79 -3.45
C LYS A 214 28.21 -36.45 -3.99
N VAL A 215 27.31 -35.60 -4.47
CA VAL A 215 27.64 -34.23 -4.94
C VAL A 215 28.33 -33.44 -3.83
N ASP A 216 29.52 -32.92 -4.12
CA ASP A 216 30.23 -32.00 -3.24
C ASP A 216 29.75 -30.58 -3.48
N ARG A 217 28.70 -30.20 -2.75
CA ARG A 217 28.09 -28.87 -2.81
C ARG A 217 29.04 -27.73 -2.44
N ARG A 218 30.13 -28.02 -1.70
CA ARG A 218 31.13 -27.01 -1.32
C ARG A 218 32.13 -26.74 -2.45
N ALA A 219 32.33 -27.71 -3.34
CA ALA A 219 33.19 -27.59 -4.51
C ALA A 219 32.50 -26.95 -5.72
N LEU A 220 31.20 -26.61 -5.62
CA LEU A 220 30.47 -25.95 -6.70
C LEU A 220 30.98 -24.52 -6.92
N PRO A 221 31.28 -24.13 -8.17
CA PRO A 221 31.91 -22.85 -8.48
C PRO A 221 30.99 -21.66 -8.20
N ASP A 222 31.61 -20.49 -8.08
CA ASP A 222 30.90 -19.21 -7.96
C ASP A 222 30.17 -18.89 -9.28
N PRO A 223 28.84 -18.64 -9.25
CA PRO A 223 28.07 -18.29 -10.45
C PRO A 223 28.54 -16.99 -11.11
N ASP A 224 29.16 -16.06 -10.37
CA ASP A 224 29.58 -14.78 -10.92
C ASP A 224 30.97 -14.82 -11.58
N GLN A 225 31.76 -15.88 -11.33
CA GLN A 225 33.05 -16.12 -12.01
C GLN A 225 32.91 -16.96 -13.28
N SER A 226 31.75 -17.60 -13.48
CA SER A 226 31.50 -18.60 -14.52
C SER A 226 30.53 -18.08 -15.59
N ARG A 227 30.61 -16.78 -15.96
CA ARG A 227 29.72 -16.15 -16.95
C ARG A 227 30.41 -15.84 -18.29
N PRO A 228 30.56 -16.82 -19.20
CA PRO A 228 31.01 -16.57 -20.58
C PRO A 228 30.00 -15.78 -21.44
N ASP A 229 28.78 -15.56 -20.93
CA ASP A 229 27.62 -14.97 -21.61
C ASP A 229 27.57 -13.43 -21.54
N LEU A 230 28.20 -12.78 -20.54
CA LEU A 230 28.26 -11.31 -20.43
C LEU A 230 29.29 -10.66 -21.37
N GLU A 231 30.25 -11.41 -21.90
CA GLU A 231 31.26 -10.85 -22.81
C GLU A 231 30.79 -10.74 -24.27
N LYS A 232 29.75 -11.48 -24.69
CA LYS A 232 29.36 -11.56 -26.11
C LYS A 232 28.28 -10.54 -26.56
N ALA A 233 27.63 -9.82 -25.65
CA ALA A 233 26.53 -8.90 -25.99
C ALA A 233 26.54 -7.59 -25.17
N PHE A 234 27.72 -7.08 -24.78
CA PHE A 234 27.81 -5.82 -24.04
C PHE A 234 27.40 -4.63 -24.92
N ALA A 235 26.19 -4.12 -24.71
CA ALA A 235 25.70 -2.86 -25.26
C ALA A 235 25.91 -1.74 -24.23
N ALA A 236 26.75 -0.76 -24.57
CA ALA A 236 27.06 0.35 -23.68
C ALA A 236 25.89 1.35 -23.58
N PRO A 237 25.68 2.00 -22.43
CA PRO A 237 24.76 3.14 -22.30
C PRO A 237 25.04 4.21 -23.36
N SER A 238 23.99 4.65 -24.03
CA SER A 238 24.01 5.65 -25.11
C SER A 238 23.29 6.95 -24.73
N THR A 239 22.41 6.90 -23.73
CA THR A 239 21.67 8.05 -23.22
C THR A 239 22.04 8.40 -21.76
N ARG A 240 21.83 9.66 -21.36
CA ARG A 240 22.06 10.11 -19.98
C ARG A 240 21.26 9.30 -18.96
N SER A 241 20.04 8.89 -19.30
CA SER A 241 19.18 8.05 -18.46
C SER A 241 19.81 6.66 -18.27
N GLU A 242 20.25 6.02 -19.36
CA GLU A 242 20.94 4.73 -19.31
C GLU A 242 22.23 4.80 -18.49
N GLU A 243 23.03 5.85 -18.64
CA GLU A 243 24.29 6.01 -17.89
C GLU A 243 24.06 6.08 -16.37
N VAL A 244 23.04 6.83 -15.95
CA VAL A 244 22.70 6.97 -14.53
C VAL A 244 22.14 5.66 -13.99
N LEU A 245 21.26 4.97 -14.74
CA LEU A 245 20.72 3.67 -14.36
C LEU A 245 21.82 2.60 -14.26
N ALA A 246 22.73 2.54 -15.23
CA ALA A 246 23.87 1.61 -15.22
C ALA A 246 24.76 1.82 -13.99
N LYS A 247 25.03 3.07 -13.60
CA LYS A 247 25.77 3.38 -12.37
C LYS A 247 25.02 2.94 -11.11
N ILE A 248 23.72 3.19 -11.04
CA ILE A 248 22.90 2.76 -9.90
C ILE A 248 22.91 1.22 -9.78
N TRP A 249 22.73 0.51 -10.90
CA TRP A 249 22.74 -0.96 -10.92
C TRP A 249 24.10 -1.54 -10.57
N ALA A 250 25.18 -1.05 -11.18
CA ALA A 250 26.54 -1.49 -10.88
C ALA A 250 26.86 -1.34 -9.38
N ASN A 251 26.46 -0.21 -8.78
CA ASN A 251 26.65 0.02 -7.35
C ASN A 251 25.79 -0.89 -6.46
N LEU A 252 24.52 -1.10 -6.83
CA LEU A 252 23.61 -1.95 -6.05
C LEU A 252 23.98 -3.43 -6.11
N LEU A 253 24.40 -3.89 -7.28
CA LEU A 253 24.74 -5.29 -7.57
C LEU A 253 26.23 -5.59 -7.38
N LYS A 254 27.04 -4.57 -7.04
CA LYS A 254 28.50 -4.63 -6.87
C LYS A 254 29.24 -5.17 -8.11
N LEU A 255 28.78 -4.80 -9.29
CA LEU A 255 29.37 -5.19 -10.57
C LEU A 255 30.28 -4.09 -11.12
N LYS A 256 31.33 -4.48 -11.85
CA LYS A 256 32.26 -3.52 -12.48
C LYS A 256 31.59 -2.73 -13.62
N ARG A 257 30.77 -3.40 -14.42
CA ARG A 257 30.01 -2.84 -15.55
C ARG A 257 28.70 -3.60 -15.73
N VAL A 258 27.72 -2.91 -16.31
CA VAL A 258 26.39 -3.42 -16.65
C VAL A 258 26.02 -2.90 -18.04
N GLY A 259 25.63 -3.78 -18.95
CA GLY A 259 25.14 -3.45 -20.28
C GLY A 259 23.65 -3.08 -20.27
N ILE A 260 23.19 -2.35 -21.28
CA ILE A 260 21.80 -1.83 -21.29
C ILE A 260 20.73 -2.93 -21.40
N ASN A 261 21.10 -4.06 -22.00
CA ASN A 261 20.22 -5.22 -22.22
C ASN A 261 20.32 -6.26 -21.09
N ASP A 262 21.20 -6.03 -20.11
CA ASP A 262 21.32 -6.94 -18.98
C ASP A 262 20.04 -6.87 -18.15
N ASN A 263 19.52 -8.03 -17.77
CA ASN A 263 18.35 -8.12 -16.92
C ASN A 263 18.75 -7.99 -15.44
N PHE A 264 18.06 -7.13 -14.70
CA PHE A 264 18.33 -6.85 -13.29
C PHE A 264 18.38 -8.11 -12.42
N PHE A 265 17.47 -9.06 -12.65
CA PHE A 265 17.34 -10.27 -11.85
C PHE A 265 18.38 -11.31 -12.23
N ASP A 266 18.76 -11.38 -13.51
CA ASP A 266 19.86 -12.24 -13.98
C ASP A 266 21.21 -11.79 -13.41
N LEU A 267 21.36 -10.49 -13.16
CA LEU A 267 22.52 -9.93 -12.47
C LEU A 267 22.51 -10.13 -10.94
N GLY A 268 21.57 -10.91 -10.40
CA GLY A 268 21.44 -11.18 -8.96
C GLY A 268 20.54 -10.18 -8.22
N GLY A 269 19.85 -9.30 -8.95
CA GLY A 269 18.83 -8.42 -8.39
C GLY A 269 17.63 -9.18 -7.82
N HIS A 270 16.97 -8.57 -6.84
CA HIS A 270 15.80 -9.15 -6.18
C HIS A 270 14.90 -8.09 -5.57
N SER A 271 13.71 -8.44 -5.07
CA SER A 271 12.68 -7.48 -4.63
C SER A 271 13.17 -6.41 -3.64
N LEU A 272 14.09 -6.74 -2.72
CA LEU A 272 14.67 -5.75 -1.80
C LEU A 272 15.68 -4.82 -2.49
N LEU A 273 16.56 -5.37 -3.35
CA LEU A 273 17.43 -4.54 -4.20
C LEU A 273 16.62 -3.73 -5.21
N ALA A 274 15.51 -4.26 -5.72
CA ALA A 274 14.57 -3.58 -6.59
C ALA A 274 13.86 -2.45 -5.85
N ALA A 275 13.45 -2.63 -4.59
CA ALA A 275 12.89 -1.54 -3.78
C ALA A 275 13.93 -0.43 -3.53
N LYS A 276 15.18 -0.80 -3.25
CA LYS A 276 16.30 0.16 -3.15
C LYS A 276 16.57 0.85 -4.49
N LEU A 277 16.53 0.11 -5.60
CA LEU A 277 16.66 0.62 -6.96
C LEU A 277 15.58 1.64 -7.26
N MET A 278 14.30 1.33 -7.01
CA MET A 278 13.18 2.27 -7.21
C MET A 278 13.38 3.55 -6.40
N SER A 279 13.85 3.44 -5.14
CA SER A 279 14.16 4.61 -4.32
C SER A 279 15.32 5.45 -4.87
N GLN A 280 16.37 4.83 -5.41
CA GLN A 280 17.48 5.55 -6.03
C GLN A 280 17.08 6.19 -7.37
N ILE A 281 16.22 5.53 -8.15
CA ILE A 281 15.64 6.10 -9.37
C ILE A 281 14.76 7.31 -9.04
N GLU A 282 13.91 7.22 -8.01
CA GLU A 282 13.11 8.36 -7.53
C GLU A 282 14.01 9.54 -7.15
N LYS A 283 15.12 9.29 -6.45
CA LYS A 283 16.08 10.36 -6.09
C LYS A 283 16.79 10.96 -7.29
N ALA A 284 17.18 10.14 -8.27
CA ALA A 284 17.96 10.58 -9.42
C ALA A 284 17.12 11.30 -10.48
N PHE A 285 15.87 10.88 -10.67
CA PHE A 285 15.01 11.34 -11.76
C PHE A 285 13.71 12.03 -11.31
N GLY A 286 13.40 12.03 -10.00
CA GLY A 286 12.15 12.59 -9.46
C GLY A 286 10.89 11.79 -9.82
N LYS A 287 11.01 10.66 -10.52
CA LYS A 287 9.90 9.80 -10.96
C LYS A 287 9.73 8.60 -10.02
N ARG A 288 8.50 8.37 -9.54
CA ARG A 288 8.16 7.17 -8.78
C ARG A 288 7.69 6.05 -9.69
N PHE A 289 8.41 4.94 -9.65
CA PHE A 289 7.95 3.70 -10.25
C PHE A 289 7.45 2.76 -9.16
N SER A 290 6.36 2.04 -9.47
CA SER A 290 5.96 0.93 -8.62
C SER A 290 7.03 -0.16 -8.67
N LEU A 291 7.14 -0.96 -7.61
CA LEU A 291 8.04 -2.12 -7.63
C LEU A 291 7.75 -3.07 -8.79
N SER A 292 6.49 -3.11 -9.26
CA SER A 292 6.07 -3.91 -10.41
C SER A 292 6.76 -3.49 -11.73
N ALA A 293 7.17 -2.23 -11.86
CA ALA A 293 7.78 -1.71 -13.08
C ALA A 293 9.06 -2.45 -13.47
N ILE A 294 9.91 -2.80 -12.50
CA ILE A 294 11.15 -3.53 -12.76
C ILE A 294 10.91 -4.98 -13.21
N PHE A 295 9.74 -5.55 -12.92
CA PHE A 295 9.37 -6.88 -13.41
C PHE A 295 8.86 -6.85 -14.86
N HIS A 296 8.30 -5.72 -15.30
CA HIS A 296 7.80 -5.53 -16.66
C HIS A 296 8.89 -4.98 -17.60
N ALA A 297 9.77 -4.14 -17.07
CA ALA A 297 10.92 -3.56 -17.76
C ALA A 297 12.21 -3.92 -17.00
N PRO A 298 12.65 -5.18 -17.07
CA PRO A 298 13.76 -5.67 -16.26
C PRO A 298 15.15 -5.30 -16.78
N THR A 299 15.27 -4.54 -17.88
CA THR A 299 16.55 -4.08 -18.45
C THR A 299 16.73 -2.57 -18.31
N ILE A 300 17.97 -2.09 -18.43
CA ILE A 300 18.25 -0.64 -18.38
C ILE A 300 17.65 0.07 -19.59
N GLU A 301 17.70 -0.53 -20.79
CA GLU A 301 17.10 0.04 -22.00
C GLU A 301 15.59 0.28 -21.80
N GLN A 302 14.85 -0.75 -21.38
CA GLN A 302 13.40 -0.65 -21.16
C GLN A 302 13.07 0.33 -20.03
N LEU A 303 13.85 0.35 -18.96
CA LEU A 303 13.61 1.26 -17.84
C LEU A 303 13.99 2.71 -18.19
N ALA A 304 15.05 2.91 -18.99
CA ALA A 304 15.44 4.20 -19.53
C ALA A 304 14.40 4.73 -20.52
N GLU A 305 13.76 3.85 -21.28
CA GLU A 305 12.63 4.19 -22.14
C GLU A 305 11.45 4.68 -21.28
N LEU A 306 11.09 3.97 -20.20
CA LEU A 306 10.06 4.42 -19.24
C LEU A 306 10.40 5.76 -18.57
N ILE A 307 11.69 6.06 -18.40
CA ILE A 307 12.17 7.33 -17.84
C ILE A 307 12.19 8.46 -18.88
N SER A 308 12.58 8.17 -20.12
CA SER A 308 12.83 9.15 -21.18
C SER A 308 11.57 9.48 -21.97
N GLN A 309 10.64 8.54 -22.05
CA GLN A 309 9.29 8.83 -22.43
C GLN A 309 8.71 9.84 -21.42
N ASN A 310 8.54 11.10 -21.85
CA ASN A 310 7.39 11.92 -21.44
C ASN A 310 6.13 11.25 -21.98
N VAL A 311 5.93 9.99 -21.61
CA VAL A 311 4.68 9.30 -21.84
C VAL A 311 3.68 10.13 -21.02
N VAL A 312 2.91 10.92 -21.77
CA VAL A 312 1.47 10.90 -21.62
C VAL A 312 1.14 9.44 -21.40
N LEU A 313 1.06 9.05 -20.12
CA LEU A 313 0.53 7.75 -19.73
C LEU A 313 -0.67 7.52 -20.65
N PRO A 314 -0.77 6.38 -21.36
CA PRO A 314 -2.06 5.90 -21.75
C PRO A 314 -2.84 5.80 -20.43
N ASN A 315 -3.65 6.84 -20.21
CA ASN A 315 -4.50 7.13 -19.07
C ASN A 315 -3.77 7.30 -17.72
N TRP A 316 -3.37 8.55 -17.41
CA TRP A 316 -3.68 9.04 -16.07
C TRP A 316 -5.19 8.97 -15.95
N ASN A 317 -5.71 7.84 -15.48
CA ASN A 317 -7.13 7.66 -15.30
C ASN A 317 -7.46 8.36 -13.99
N SER A 318 -8.04 9.55 -14.09
CA SER A 318 -8.55 10.26 -12.94
C SER A 318 -9.64 9.43 -12.27
N LEU A 319 -10.37 8.61 -13.01
CA LEU A 319 -11.32 7.65 -12.49
C LEU A 319 -10.64 6.43 -11.84
N ILE A 320 -10.97 6.18 -10.56
CA ILE A 320 -10.48 5.07 -9.76
C ILE A 320 -11.62 4.08 -9.48
N PRO A 321 -11.51 2.80 -9.86
CA PRO A 321 -12.45 1.78 -9.41
C PRO A 321 -12.27 1.52 -7.91
N LEU A 322 -13.24 1.92 -7.09
CA LEU A 322 -13.23 1.68 -5.64
C LEU A 322 -13.97 0.37 -5.30
N GLN A 323 -15.07 0.10 -5.99
CA GLN A 323 -15.82 -1.15 -5.92
C GLN A 323 -16.49 -1.41 -7.27
N THR A 324 -16.07 -2.45 -7.99
CA THR A 324 -16.56 -2.71 -9.37
C THR A 324 -17.63 -3.80 -9.46
N ARG A 325 -17.90 -4.49 -8.35
CA ARG A 325 -18.90 -5.57 -8.27
C ARG A 325 -20.22 -5.00 -7.78
N GLY A 326 -21.32 -5.62 -8.20
CA GLY A 326 -22.68 -5.25 -7.82
C GLY A 326 -23.64 -5.24 -9.00
N SER A 327 -24.94 -5.31 -8.71
CA SER A 327 -26.02 -5.31 -9.71
C SER A 327 -26.67 -3.94 -9.91
N LYS A 328 -26.41 -2.99 -8.99
CA LYS A 328 -26.93 -1.62 -9.06
C LYS A 328 -26.16 -0.75 -10.06
N PRO A 329 -26.77 0.33 -10.58
CA PRO A 329 -26.06 1.33 -11.37
C PRO A 329 -24.87 1.93 -10.59
N PRO A 330 -23.72 2.19 -11.23
CA PRO A 330 -22.57 2.84 -10.58
C PRO A 330 -22.89 4.20 -9.96
N PHE A 331 -22.29 4.45 -8.81
CA PHE A 331 -22.21 5.77 -8.19
C PHE A 331 -20.82 6.37 -8.44
N PHE A 332 -20.76 7.59 -8.93
CA PHE A 332 -19.50 8.30 -9.21
C PHE A 332 -19.29 9.42 -8.19
N TRP A 333 -18.17 9.34 -7.45
CA TRP A 333 -17.84 10.26 -6.38
C TRP A 333 -16.60 11.11 -6.72
N VAL A 334 -16.80 12.42 -6.87
CA VAL A 334 -15.74 13.36 -7.17
C VAL A 334 -15.08 13.85 -5.88
N HIS A 335 -13.75 13.78 -5.85
CA HIS A 335 -12.88 13.92 -4.68
C HIS A 335 -13.05 15.18 -3.82
N GLY A 336 -12.52 15.09 -2.61
CA GLY A 336 -11.85 16.18 -1.89
C GLY A 336 -10.87 15.51 -0.92
N GLU A 337 -9.71 16.13 -0.68
CA GLU A 337 -8.52 15.57 0.01
C GLU A 337 -8.81 14.29 0.84
N ASP A 338 -8.46 13.11 0.28
CA ASP A 338 -8.59 11.77 0.90
C ASP A 338 -10.01 11.16 1.07
N SER A 339 -11.05 11.71 0.44
CA SER A 339 -12.46 11.26 0.65
C SER A 339 -12.86 9.92 0.04
N ASN A 340 -12.04 9.31 -0.81
CA ASN A 340 -12.41 8.09 -1.53
C ASN A 340 -12.31 6.81 -0.69
N ALA A 341 -11.49 6.80 0.38
CA ALA A 341 -11.10 5.56 1.05
C ALA A 341 -12.20 4.89 1.90
N PHE A 342 -13.20 5.65 2.34
CA PHE A 342 -14.16 5.17 3.35
C PHE A 342 -15.53 4.80 2.78
N LEU A 343 -15.96 5.38 1.66
CA LEU A 343 -17.30 5.16 1.09
C LEU A 343 -17.66 3.69 0.78
N PRO A 344 -16.76 2.84 0.24
CA PRO A 344 -17.08 1.44 -0.03
C PRO A 344 -17.63 0.70 1.19
N ARG A 345 -17.15 1.04 2.39
CA ARG A 345 -17.55 0.39 3.65
C ARG A 345 -19.01 0.64 4.03
N TYR A 346 -19.61 1.74 3.57
CA TYR A 346 -20.95 2.16 3.98
C TYR A 346 -22.01 1.90 2.92
N LEU A 347 -21.66 1.89 1.63
CA LEU A 347 -22.63 1.67 0.54
C LEU A 347 -23.02 0.20 0.36
N GLY A 348 -22.22 -0.72 0.90
CA GLY A 348 -22.45 -2.17 0.80
C GLY A 348 -21.95 -2.77 -0.52
N PRO A 349 -21.81 -4.10 -0.61
CA PRO A 349 -21.08 -4.77 -1.69
C PRO A 349 -21.80 -4.81 -3.05
N ASP A 350 -23.09 -4.48 -3.09
CA ASP A 350 -23.92 -4.52 -4.31
C ASP A 350 -23.98 -3.18 -5.07
N GLN A 351 -23.35 -2.13 -4.54
CA GLN A 351 -23.31 -0.79 -5.14
C GLN A 351 -21.95 -0.55 -5.81
N PRO A 352 -21.83 -0.59 -7.14
CA PRO A 352 -20.58 -0.20 -7.79
C PRO A 352 -20.26 1.27 -7.49
N LEU A 353 -18.99 1.56 -7.22
CA LEU A 353 -18.49 2.86 -6.79
C LEU A 353 -17.18 3.19 -7.50
N TYR A 354 -17.14 4.35 -8.13
CA TYR A 354 -15.94 4.92 -8.73
C TYR A 354 -15.64 6.27 -8.09
N GLY A 355 -14.37 6.48 -7.72
CA GLY A 355 -13.88 7.74 -7.19
C GLY A 355 -13.04 8.48 -8.22
N PHE A 356 -12.65 9.72 -7.93
CA PHE A 356 -11.69 10.46 -8.75
C PHE A 356 -10.40 10.78 -7.99
N ARG A 357 -9.25 10.76 -8.68
CA ARG A 357 -7.98 11.35 -8.24
C ARG A 357 -7.71 12.64 -8.99
N HIS A 358 -7.10 13.59 -8.31
CA HIS A 358 -6.71 14.83 -8.96
C HIS A 358 -5.48 14.63 -9.84
N GLN A 359 -5.41 15.36 -10.95
CA GLN A 359 -4.37 15.22 -11.97
C GLN A 359 -2.95 15.53 -11.47
N SER A 360 -2.83 16.34 -10.42
CA SER A 360 -1.55 16.73 -9.84
C SER A 360 -1.15 15.93 -8.59
N GLU A 361 -1.85 14.83 -8.28
CA GLU A 361 -1.53 13.99 -7.12
C GLU A 361 -0.16 13.28 -7.24
N ASP A 362 0.35 13.09 -8.47
CA ASP A 362 1.71 12.59 -8.73
C ASP A 362 2.77 13.70 -8.75
N GLY A 363 2.39 14.95 -8.48
CA GLY A 363 3.27 16.11 -8.53
C GLY A 363 3.47 16.69 -9.92
N THR A 364 2.76 16.21 -10.94
CA THR A 364 2.72 16.87 -12.25
C THR A 364 1.82 18.12 -12.22
N PRO A 365 2.12 19.16 -13.02
CA PRO A 365 1.23 20.30 -13.13
C PRO A 365 -0.17 19.89 -13.61
N ALA A 366 -1.22 20.51 -13.05
CA ALA A 366 -2.58 20.23 -13.47
C ALA A 366 -2.77 20.56 -14.96
N ARG A 367 -3.32 19.60 -15.73
CA ARG A 367 -3.55 19.78 -17.17
C ARG A 367 -4.80 20.60 -17.47
N TYR A 368 -5.82 20.44 -16.63
CA TYR A 368 -7.06 21.22 -16.68
C TYR A 368 -7.14 22.13 -15.45
N THR A 369 -7.36 23.42 -15.68
CA THR A 369 -7.33 24.47 -14.65
C THR A 369 -8.68 25.16 -14.45
N THR A 370 -9.69 24.87 -15.26
CA THR A 370 -11.06 25.39 -15.10
C THR A 370 -12.00 24.29 -14.62
N VAL A 371 -13.05 24.64 -13.88
CA VAL A 371 -14.07 23.66 -13.44
C VAL A 371 -14.73 22.97 -14.64
N VAL A 372 -14.99 23.70 -15.72
CA VAL A 372 -15.63 23.19 -16.95
C VAL A 372 -14.77 22.12 -17.63
N ASP A 373 -13.47 22.38 -17.78
CA ASP A 373 -12.55 21.44 -18.42
C ASP A 373 -12.28 20.21 -17.55
N ILE A 374 -12.14 20.41 -16.24
CA ILE A 374 -12.00 19.30 -15.28
C ILE A 374 -13.23 18.39 -15.34
N ALA A 375 -14.43 18.98 -15.37
CA ALA A 375 -15.68 18.23 -15.47
C ALA A 375 -15.81 17.50 -16.83
N ALA A 376 -15.42 18.13 -17.93
CA ALA A 376 -15.45 17.51 -19.26
C ALA A 376 -14.51 16.30 -19.34
N HIS A 377 -13.31 16.42 -18.76
CA HIS A 377 -12.37 15.31 -18.64
C HIS A 377 -12.97 14.16 -17.82
N TYR A 378 -13.45 14.44 -16.61
CA TYR A 378 -14.07 13.41 -15.75
C TYR A 378 -15.31 12.77 -16.37
N LEU A 379 -16.12 13.54 -17.09
CA LEU A 379 -17.26 13.03 -17.84
C LEU A 379 -16.83 12.05 -18.94
N SER A 380 -15.74 12.34 -19.66
CA SER A 380 -15.22 11.41 -20.67
C SER A 380 -14.83 10.06 -20.06
N GLU A 381 -14.22 10.07 -18.88
CA GLU A 381 -13.84 8.85 -18.15
C GLU A 381 -15.06 8.11 -17.60
N ILE A 382 -16.06 8.83 -17.04
CA ILE A 382 -17.35 8.24 -16.62
C ILE A 382 -17.99 7.49 -17.78
N ARG A 383 -18.02 8.09 -18.96
CA ARG A 383 -18.66 7.49 -20.15
C ARG A 383 -17.89 6.29 -20.71
N SER A 384 -16.61 6.14 -20.40
CA SER A 384 -15.86 4.92 -20.71
C SER A 384 -16.32 3.71 -19.88
N VAL A 385 -16.83 3.96 -18.67
CA VAL A 385 -17.38 2.92 -17.77
C VAL A 385 -18.88 2.73 -18.01
N GLN A 386 -19.62 3.82 -18.14
CA GLN A 386 -21.06 3.83 -18.36
C GLN A 386 -21.40 4.76 -19.53
N PRO A 387 -21.55 4.24 -20.77
CA PRO A 387 -21.75 5.08 -21.95
C PRO A 387 -23.06 5.90 -21.97
N GLN A 388 -24.09 5.40 -21.28
CA GLN A 388 -25.45 5.95 -21.24
C GLN A 388 -25.99 5.99 -19.81
N GLY A 389 -26.83 6.99 -19.52
CA GLY A 389 -27.46 7.18 -18.22
C GLY A 389 -28.56 6.14 -17.91
N PRO A 390 -29.18 6.24 -16.72
CA PRO A 390 -29.07 7.34 -15.75
C PRO A 390 -27.76 7.33 -14.95
N TYR A 391 -27.23 8.52 -14.64
CA TYR A 391 -26.01 8.71 -13.85
C TYR A 391 -26.32 9.13 -12.41
N PHE A 392 -25.60 8.53 -11.45
CA PHE A 392 -25.69 8.87 -10.03
C PHE A 392 -24.36 9.49 -9.60
N LEU A 393 -24.39 10.76 -9.20
CA LEU A 393 -23.20 11.56 -8.97
C LEU A 393 -23.16 12.10 -7.54
N GLY A 394 -21.96 12.28 -7.01
CA GLY A 394 -21.76 13.11 -5.83
C GLY A 394 -20.34 13.61 -5.74
N GLY A 395 -20.10 14.50 -4.78
CA GLY A 395 -18.75 14.97 -4.49
C GLY A 395 -18.66 15.73 -3.19
N TYR A 396 -17.43 15.99 -2.77
CA TYR A 396 -17.10 16.69 -1.53
C TYR A 396 -16.29 17.96 -1.82
N CYS A 397 -16.56 19.06 -1.11
CA CYS A 397 -15.81 20.31 -1.23
C CYS A 397 -15.76 20.80 -2.70
N PHE A 398 -14.57 20.95 -3.28
CA PHE A 398 -14.38 21.34 -4.68
C PHE A 398 -14.92 20.28 -5.65
N GLY A 399 -14.79 18.99 -5.32
CA GLY A 399 -15.36 17.93 -6.15
C GLY A 399 -16.87 17.96 -6.22
N ALA A 400 -17.56 18.53 -5.22
CA ALA A 400 -19.00 18.75 -5.29
C ALA A 400 -19.36 19.76 -6.40
N VAL A 401 -18.56 20.82 -6.57
CA VAL A 401 -18.74 21.80 -7.65
C VAL A 401 -18.46 21.15 -9.02
N VAL A 402 -17.41 20.34 -9.12
CA VAL A 402 -17.11 19.58 -10.34
C VAL A 402 -18.22 18.57 -10.67
N ALA A 403 -18.76 17.85 -9.67
CA ALA A 403 -19.89 16.93 -9.86
C ALA A 403 -21.16 17.66 -10.34
N PHE A 404 -21.40 18.87 -9.82
CA PHE A 404 -22.48 19.74 -10.29
C PHE A 404 -22.28 20.12 -11.76
N GLU A 405 -21.06 20.51 -12.16
CA GLU A 405 -20.73 20.79 -13.56
C GLU A 405 -20.89 19.58 -14.49
N ILE A 406 -20.42 18.39 -14.07
CA ILE A 406 -20.63 17.14 -14.81
C ILE A 406 -22.13 16.90 -15.05
N ALA A 407 -22.97 17.15 -14.04
CA ALA A 407 -24.42 17.00 -14.18
C ALA A 407 -25.02 17.97 -15.21
N GLN A 408 -24.51 19.21 -15.30
CA GLN A 408 -24.91 20.18 -16.31
C GLN A 408 -24.52 19.72 -17.72
N GLN A 409 -23.29 19.24 -17.90
CA GLN A 409 -22.81 18.75 -19.18
C GLN A 409 -23.55 17.48 -19.64
N LEU A 410 -23.82 16.54 -18.73
CA LEU A 410 -24.66 15.37 -19.01
C LEU A 410 -26.06 15.76 -19.48
N ARG A 411 -26.67 16.77 -18.88
CA ARG A 411 -27.97 17.28 -19.31
C ARG A 411 -27.92 17.87 -20.72
N LYS A 412 -26.88 18.64 -21.06
CA LYS A 412 -26.68 19.17 -22.42
C LYS A 412 -26.57 18.03 -23.45
N LEU A 413 -26.11 16.85 -23.02
CA LEU A 413 -26.08 15.60 -23.80
C LEU A 413 -27.37 14.76 -23.70
N ASN A 414 -28.47 15.31 -23.17
CA ASN A 414 -29.75 14.63 -22.94
C ASN A 414 -29.66 13.36 -22.06
N GLN A 415 -28.72 13.33 -21.14
CA GLN A 415 -28.56 12.22 -20.18
C GLN A 415 -29.23 12.54 -18.84
N GLY A 416 -29.90 11.55 -18.26
CA GLY A 416 -30.56 11.69 -16.96
C GLY A 416 -29.57 11.64 -15.79
N VAL A 417 -29.75 12.54 -14.82
CA VAL A 417 -29.03 12.53 -13.52
C VAL A 417 -30.06 12.47 -12.39
N PRO A 418 -30.57 11.27 -12.01
CA PRO A 418 -31.62 11.15 -11.01
C PRO A 418 -31.18 11.54 -9.59
N LEU A 419 -29.86 11.52 -9.33
CA LEU A 419 -29.28 11.85 -8.03
C LEU A 419 -27.98 12.62 -8.21
N LEU A 420 -27.91 13.78 -7.56
CA LEU A 420 -26.69 14.56 -7.36
C LEU A 420 -26.57 14.93 -5.87
N VAL A 421 -25.53 14.41 -5.20
CA VAL A 421 -25.27 14.68 -3.78
C VAL A 421 -24.01 15.53 -3.59
N LEU A 422 -24.16 16.70 -2.98
CA LEU A 422 -23.07 17.64 -2.69
C LEU A 422 -22.78 17.65 -1.19
N LEU A 423 -21.60 17.16 -0.80
CA LEU A 423 -21.13 17.17 0.58
C LEU A 423 -20.29 18.43 0.84
N ASP A 424 -20.79 19.28 1.74
CA ASP A 424 -20.20 20.54 2.18
C ASP A 424 -19.51 21.33 1.03
N PRO A 425 -20.27 21.65 -0.05
CA PRO A 425 -19.71 22.21 -1.27
C PRO A 425 -19.20 23.64 -1.07
N VAL A 426 -18.16 24.02 -1.83
CA VAL A 426 -17.69 25.41 -1.89
C VAL A 426 -18.66 26.23 -2.74
N ASN A 427 -19.02 27.43 -2.29
CA ASN A 427 -19.98 28.26 -3.00
C ASN A 427 -19.41 28.81 -4.33
N PRO A 428 -20.06 28.54 -5.48
CA PRO A 428 -19.71 29.18 -6.74
C PRO A 428 -20.13 30.66 -6.76
N SER A 429 -19.56 31.40 -7.71
CA SER A 429 -19.98 32.76 -8.03
C SER A 429 -21.37 32.73 -8.67
N VAL A 430 -22.29 33.52 -8.13
CA VAL A 430 -23.62 33.76 -8.70
C VAL A 430 -23.66 35.24 -9.09
N GLY A 431 -24.20 35.60 -10.25
CA GLY A 431 -24.17 36.96 -10.85
C GLY A 431 -24.55 38.12 -9.91
N PRO A 432 -24.42 39.39 -10.37
CA PRO A 432 -24.12 40.55 -9.52
C PRO A 432 -25.03 40.63 -8.28
N LEU A 433 -24.42 40.45 -7.11
CA LEU A 433 -25.00 40.81 -5.83
C LEU A 433 -25.30 42.31 -5.87
N SER A 434 -26.53 42.70 -5.53
CA SER A 434 -26.84 44.10 -5.23
C SER A 434 -25.79 44.62 -4.25
N ALA A 435 -25.22 45.78 -4.56
CA ALA A 435 -24.15 46.42 -3.81
C ALA A 435 -24.52 46.56 -2.32
N SER A 436 -24.02 45.66 -1.47
CA SER A 436 -23.79 45.86 -0.03
C SER A 436 -23.27 44.60 0.67
N ALA A 437 -22.12 44.08 0.24
CA ALA A 437 -21.23 43.35 1.15
C ALA A 437 -19.82 43.37 0.58
N PRO A 438 -18.83 44.00 1.24
CA PRO A 438 -17.45 43.86 0.81
C PRO A 438 -17.09 42.38 0.82
N VAL A 439 -16.36 41.95 -0.21
CA VAL A 439 -15.61 40.69 -0.20
C VAL A 439 -14.78 40.72 1.08
N THR A 440 -15.23 40.01 2.11
CA THR A 440 -14.43 39.79 3.30
C THR A 440 -13.29 38.91 2.87
N SER A 441 -12.16 39.56 2.55
CA SER A 441 -10.85 39.00 2.79
C SER A 441 -10.93 38.18 4.07
N ARG A 442 -10.66 36.88 4.01
CA ARG A 442 -10.52 36.04 5.22
C ARG A 442 -9.35 36.59 6.08
N SER A 443 -9.67 37.59 6.88
CA SER A 443 -9.04 38.01 8.12
C SER A 443 -10.26 38.37 8.98
N SER A 444 -10.58 37.68 10.06
CA SER A 444 -9.76 37.64 11.25
C SER A 444 -10.47 36.74 12.27
N THR A 445 -9.73 35.87 12.93
CA THR A 445 -9.93 35.61 14.37
C THR A 445 -8.53 35.47 14.96
N ASN A 446 -8.22 36.39 15.89
CA ASN A 446 -6.98 36.54 16.67
C ASN A 446 -5.73 37.05 15.93
N GLY A 447 -5.83 38.22 15.31
CA GLY A 447 -4.69 38.91 14.66
C GLY A 447 -3.64 39.47 15.62
N THR A 448 -3.95 39.71 16.90
CA THR A 448 -3.00 40.33 17.84
C THR A 448 -2.03 39.33 18.49
N SER A 449 -2.45 38.10 18.84
CA SER A 449 -1.49 37.11 19.36
C SER A 449 -0.65 36.44 18.27
N LEU A 450 -1.21 36.31 17.06
CA LEU A 450 -0.58 35.63 15.93
C LEU A 450 0.52 36.47 15.30
N VAL A 451 0.36 37.80 15.21
CA VAL A 451 1.42 38.71 14.72
C VAL A 451 2.57 38.77 15.71
N ASP A 452 2.31 38.74 17.02
CA ASP A 452 3.37 38.68 18.05
C ASP A 452 4.09 37.33 18.10
N GLU A 453 3.42 36.24 17.74
CA GLU A 453 3.99 34.89 17.69
C GLU A 453 4.77 34.62 16.38
N ILE A 454 4.25 35.12 15.25
CA ILE A 454 4.93 35.23 13.96
C ILE A 454 6.19 36.08 14.12
N SER A 455 6.09 37.26 14.74
CA SER A 455 7.24 38.15 15.00
C SER A 455 8.28 37.46 15.89
N ARG A 456 7.88 36.81 16.99
CA ARG A 456 8.82 36.04 17.85
C ARG A 456 9.58 34.92 17.13
N HIS A 457 9.04 34.34 16.05
CA HIS A 457 9.68 33.28 15.28
C HIS A 457 10.36 33.77 13.97
N LEU A 458 9.94 34.92 13.43
CA LEU A 458 10.48 35.54 12.21
C LEU A 458 11.53 36.63 12.46
N LEU A 459 11.71 37.09 13.71
CA LEU A 459 12.74 38.08 14.07
C LEU A 459 14.19 37.65 13.75
N ASN A 460 14.44 36.37 13.46
CA ASN A 460 15.74 35.88 12.97
C ASN A 460 15.83 35.73 11.44
N LEU A 461 14.78 36.09 10.70
CA LEU A 461 14.71 35.92 9.24
C LEU A 461 14.85 37.24 8.48
N GLU A 462 14.63 38.42 9.07
CA GLU A 462 14.74 39.70 8.35
C GLU A 462 16.12 39.94 7.73
N SER A 463 17.18 39.42 8.33
CA SER A 463 18.58 39.54 7.87
C SER A 463 18.98 38.57 6.75
N LEU A 464 18.11 37.61 6.38
CA LEU A 464 18.42 36.55 5.41
C LEU A 464 17.89 36.88 4.01
N LYS A 465 18.67 36.51 2.99
CA LYS A 465 18.25 36.59 1.58
C LYS A 465 17.08 35.65 1.31
N ALA A 466 16.28 35.93 0.27
CA ALA A 466 15.09 35.13 -0.07
C ALA A 466 15.40 33.62 -0.26
N SER A 467 16.57 33.29 -0.81
CA SER A 467 17.06 31.91 -0.97
C SER A 467 17.37 31.22 0.38
N GLU A 468 17.90 31.95 1.35
CA GLU A 468 18.27 31.43 2.68
C GLU A 468 17.04 31.25 3.57
N LYS A 469 16.06 32.17 3.48
CA LYS A 469 14.73 32.01 4.08
C LYS A 469 14.05 30.73 3.59
N THR A 470 14.13 30.47 2.29
CA THR A 470 13.56 29.29 1.65
C THR A 470 14.27 28.02 2.10
N HIS A 471 15.60 28.02 2.17
CA HIS A 471 16.39 26.90 2.69
C HIS A 471 16.05 26.60 4.16
N TYR A 472 15.93 27.63 5.00
CA TYR A 472 15.55 27.52 6.41
C TYR A 472 14.14 26.92 6.61
N VAL A 473 13.16 27.38 5.83
CA VAL A 473 11.78 26.87 5.87
C VAL A 473 11.71 25.43 5.36
N LEU A 474 12.45 25.09 4.29
CA LEU A 474 12.51 23.72 3.75
C LEU A 474 13.23 22.74 4.70
N GLU A 475 14.32 23.15 5.36
CA GLU A 475 15.03 22.35 6.36
C GLU A 475 14.14 22.05 7.58
N ARG A 476 13.38 23.04 8.08
CA ARG A 476 12.41 22.80 9.16
C ARG A 476 11.22 21.95 8.74
N ALA A 477 10.77 22.07 7.48
CA ALA A 477 9.73 21.21 6.92
C ALA A 477 10.16 19.74 6.80
N LYS A 478 11.46 19.45 6.69
CA LYS A 478 12.02 18.08 6.74
C LYS A 478 11.99 17.48 8.16
N GLY A 479 12.00 18.31 9.21
CA GLY A 479 12.30 17.87 10.58
C GLY A 479 11.11 17.61 11.52
N LYS A 480 9.88 18.06 11.19
CA LYS A 480 8.69 17.81 12.03
C LYS A 480 7.44 17.61 11.18
N ILE A 481 7.02 16.36 11.01
CA ILE A 481 5.66 16.02 10.58
C ILE A 481 4.73 16.49 11.70
N LEU A 482 4.09 17.65 11.52
CA LEU A 482 3.00 18.09 12.38
C LEU A 482 1.75 18.21 11.52
N SER A 483 0.66 17.61 12.02
CA SER A 483 -0.62 17.47 11.34
C SER A 483 -1.16 18.77 10.74
N ILE A 484 -1.95 18.62 9.68
CA ILE A 484 -2.60 19.69 8.89
C ILE A 484 -3.58 20.56 9.74
N THR A 485 -3.81 20.19 10.99
CA THR A 485 -4.82 20.79 11.87
C THR A 485 -4.40 22.09 12.54
N SER A 486 -3.10 22.44 12.62
CA SER A 486 -2.68 23.70 13.24
C SER A 486 -2.79 24.89 12.26
N PRO A 487 -3.43 26.01 12.64
CA PRO A 487 -3.46 27.25 11.84
C PRO A 487 -2.07 27.74 11.41
N ILE A 488 -1.07 27.56 12.27
CA ILE A 488 0.33 27.94 12.01
C ILE A 488 0.90 27.11 10.85
N ASN A 489 0.61 25.81 10.80
CA ASN A 489 1.08 24.94 9.72
C ASN A 489 0.47 25.32 8.37
N LYS A 490 -0.79 25.80 8.33
CA LYS A 490 -1.41 26.28 7.09
C LYS A 490 -0.70 27.51 6.54
N ILE A 491 -0.33 28.46 7.41
CA ILE A 491 0.41 29.68 7.04
C ILE A 491 1.81 29.32 6.54
N LEU A 492 2.54 28.48 7.29
CA LEU A 492 3.90 28.05 6.89
C LEU A 492 3.90 27.31 5.56
N LYS A 493 2.92 26.43 5.31
CA LYS A 493 2.78 25.75 4.02
C LYS A 493 2.47 26.72 2.89
N LYS A 494 1.63 27.74 3.13
CA LYS A 494 1.34 28.78 2.14
C LYS A 494 2.59 29.59 1.79
N MET A 495 3.32 30.08 2.79
CA MET A 495 4.57 30.84 2.58
C MET A 495 5.63 30.00 1.84
N ALA A 496 5.80 28.74 2.24
CA ALA A 496 6.74 27.83 1.59
C ALA A 496 6.36 27.55 0.12
N TYR A 497 5.06 27.43 -0.16
CA TYR A 497 4.53 27.23 -1.51
C TYR A 497 4.76 28.47 -2.39
N GLU A 498 4.41 29.66 -1.90
CA GLU A 498 4.63 30.93 -2.61
C GLU A 498 6.12 31.18 -2.87
N ALA A 499 7.00 30.83 -1.92
CA ALA A 499 8.44 30.89 -2.11
C ALA A 499 8.94 29.92 -3.20
N CYS A 500 8.39 28.70 -3.27
CA CYS A 500 8.73 27.75 -4.33
C CYS A 500 8.34 28.31 -5.70
N LEU A 501 7.14 28.88 -5.84
CA LEU A 501 6.68 29.51 -7.07
C LEU A 501 7.56 30.69 -7.49
N ALA A 502 7.82 31.63 -6.58
CA ALA A 502 8.59 32.83 -6.86
C ALA A 502 10.04 32.54 -7.30
N LEU A 503 10.59 31.41 -6.84
CA LEU A 503 11.97 31.00 -7.11
C LEU A 503 12.08 29.92 -8.20
N GLY A 504 10.95 29.47 -8.78
CA GLY A 504 10.93 28.40 -9.78
C GLY A 504 11.37 27.03 -9.26
N TYR A 505 11.28 26.78 -7.95
CA TYR A 505 11.61 25.47 -7.36
C TYR A 505 10.45 24.47 -7.56
N PRO A 506 10.76 23.17 -7.76
CA PRO A 506 9.74 22.13 -7.79
C PRO A 506 9.01 22.06 -6.44
N ILE A 507 7.68 21.97 -6.48
CA ILE A 507 6.84 21.95 -5.29
C ILE A 507 7.03 20.62 -4.55
N PRO A 508 7.56 20.62 -3.30
CA PRO A 508 7.73 19.41 -2.52
C PRO A 508 6.38 18.76 -2.19
N ARG A 509 6.36 17.43 -2.05
CA ARG A 509 5.16 16.67 -1.72
C ARG A 509 4.43 17.13 -0.46
N SER A 510 5.17 17.62 0.55
CA SER A 510 4.61 18.17 1.78
C SER A 510 3.72 19.40 1.56
N LEU A 511 3.88 20.09 0.43
CA LEU A 511 3.14 21.26 -0.01
C LEU A 511 2.08 20.97 -1.08
N HIS A 512 1.97 19.71 -1.55
CA HIS A 512 0.98 19.35 -2.59
C HIS A 512 -0.45 19.69 -2.19
N SER A 513 -0.85 19.48 -0.94
CA SER A 513 -2.18 19.90 -0.46
C SER A 513 -2.42 21.41 -0.64
N ARG A 514 -1.38 22.25 -0.53
CA ARG A 514 -1.51 23.70 -0.77
C ARG A 514 -1.57 24.01 -2.27
N TYR A 515 -0.75 23.34 -3.08
CA TYR A 515 -0.79 23.47 -4.54
C TYR A 515 -2.17 23.13 -5.10
N MET A 516 -2.77 22.05 -4.60
CA MET A 516 -4.13 21.63 -4.92
C MET A 516 -5.18 22.72 -4.62
N LEU A 517 -5.14 23.30 -3.42
CA LEU A 517 -6.06 24.38 -3.04
C LEU A 517 -5.89 25.61 -3.93
N ASP A 518 -4.66 25.93 -4.37
CA ASP A 518 -4.40 27.05 -5.26
C ASP A 518 -5.01 26.84 -6.66
N ILE A 519 -4.92 25.61 -7.18
CA ILE A 519 -5.61 25.23 -8.43
C ILE A 519 -7.12 25.34 -8.26
N TYR A 520 -7.67 24.94 -7.11
CA TYR A 520 -9.11 25.08 -6.84
C TYR A 520 -9.53 26.54 -6.79
N ASP A 521 -8.78 27.38 -6.09
CA ASP A 521 -9.04 28.83 -5.99
C ASP A 521 -9.02 29.47 -7.39
N GLN A 522 -8.04 29.12 -8.23
CA GLN A 522 -7.95 29.57 -9.63
C GLN A 522 -9.11 29.08 -10.48
N ALA A 523 -9.45 27.79 -10.39
CA ALA A 523 -10.55 27.20 -11.15
C ALA A 523 -11.91 27.81 -10.80
N MET A 524 -12.10 28.22 -9.54
CA MET A 524 -13.33 28.83 -9.05
C MET A 524 -13.47 30.31 -9.39
N ALA A 525 -12.37 31.02 -9.67
CA ALA A 525 -12.37 32.47 -9.85
C ALA A 525 -13.38 32.94 -10.92
N ASP A 526 -13.40 32.24 -12.05
CA ASP A 526 -14.25 32.57 -13.21
C ASP A 526 -15.41 31.57 -13.41
N TYR A 527 -15.65 30.68 -12.45
CA TYR A 527 -16.69 29.66 -12.59
C TYR A 527 -18.09 30.23 -12.31
N MET A 528 -18.92 30.25 -13.36
CA MET A 528 -20.32 30.65 -13.31
C MET A 528 -21.25 29.50 -13.76
N PRO A 529 -21.83 28.73 -12.83
CA PRO A 529 -22.76 27.65 -13.17
C PRO A 529 -24.09 28.15 -13.74
N GLU A 530 -24.74 27.36 -14.59
CA GLU A 530 -26.14 27.54 -14.96
C GLU A 530 -27.06 26.96 -13.87
N VAL A 531 -28.35 27.26 -13.98
CA VAL A 531 -29.37 26.73 -13.06
C VAL A 531 -29.64 25.25 -13.35
N HIS A 532 -29.54 24.41 -12.31
CA HIS A 532 -29.82 22.99 -12.37
C HIS A 532 -31.31 22.71 -12.07
N PRO A 533 -32.05 22.05 -12.99
CA PRO A 533 -33.47 21.74 -12.80
C PRO A 533 -33.71 20.37 -12.13
N GLY A 534 -32.66 19.57 -11.96
CA GLY A 534 -32.72 18.25 -11.35
C GLY A 534 -32.76 18.30 -9.82
N ARG A 535 -32.94 17.12 -9.20
CA ARG A 535 -32.95 16.99 -7.75
C ARG A 535 -31.53 17.12 -7.21
N LEU A 536 -31.33 18.10 -6.33
CA LEU A 536 -30.06 18.41 -5.69
C LEU A 536 -30.14 18.11 -4.21
N ILE A 537 -29.19 17.33 -3.67
CA ILE A 537 -29.12 17.03 -2.24
C ILE A 537 -27.82 17.62 -1.70
N ILE A 538 -27.93 18.49 -0.69
CA ILE A 538 -26.78 19.10 -0.04
C ILE A 538 -26.69 18.58 1.40
N LEU A 539 -25.51 18.07 1.76
CA LEU A 539 -25.17 17.69 3.12
C LEU A 539 -24.21 18.76 3.67
N LYS A 540 -24.74 19.70 4.45
CA LYS A 540 -24.01 20.87 4.97
C LYS A 540 -23.41 20.57 6.33
N ALA A 541 -22.09 20.76 6.47
CA ALA A 541 -21.36 20.58 7.73
C ALA A 541 -20.74 21.87 8.26
N SER A 542 -20.52 22.87 7.40
CA SER A 542 -19.86 24.11 7.79
C SER A 542 -20.53 25.34 7.18
N GLU A 543 -20.07 26.51 7.62
CA GLU A 543 -20.45 27.80 7.04
C GLU A 543 -19.87 28.01 5.63
N ASN A 544 -18.97 27.13 5.16
CA ASN A 544 -18.46 27.21 3.79
C ASN A 544 -19.54 26.97 2.72
N CYS A 545 -20.62 26.29 3.09
CA CYS A 545 -21.79 26.08 2.24
C CYS A 545 -22.87 27.11 2.59
N ASP A 546 -23.20 27.98 1.64
CA ASP A 546 -24.27 28.98 1.72
C ASP A 546 -25.54 28.42 1.04
N PRO A 547 -26.54 27.99 1.82
CA PRO A 547 -27.77 27.40 1.29
C PRO A 547 -28.49 28.31 0.28
N ASP A 548 -28.45 29.63 0.45
CA ASP A 548 -29.19 30.56 -0.39
C ASP A 548 -28.55 30.71 -1.77
N ARG A 549 -27.21 30.68 -1.83
CA ARG A 549 -26.49 30.60 -3.11
C ARG A 549 -26.86 29.35 -3.88
N TRP A 550 -26.87 28.19 -3.23
CA TRP A 550 -27.22 26.92 -3.88
C TRP A 550 -28.70 26.84 -4.26
N ARG A 551 -29.61 27.44 -3.48
CA ARG A 551 -31.04 27.56 -3.85
C ARG A 551 -31.23 28.34 -5.15
N ARG A 552 -30.46 29.40 -5.40
CA ARG A 552 -30.52 30.13 -6.68
C ARG A 552 -30.08 29.31 -7.89
N LEU A 553 -29.28 28.27 -7.66
CA LEU A 553 -28.80 27.35 -8.69
C LEU A 553 -29.69 26.11 -8.84
N ALA A 554 -30.80 26.02 -8.10
CA ALA A 554 -31.76 24.93 -8.19
C ALA A 554 -33.19 25.46 -8.42
N MET A 555 -33.86 25.01 -9.49
CA MET A 555 -35.28 25.33 -9.74
C MET A 555 -36.21 24.55 -8.78
N GLU A 556 -36.14 24.85 -7.48
CA GLU A 556 -37.02 24.37 -6.39
C GLU A 556 -36.87 22.90 -5.94
N ARG A 557 -35.95 22.13 -6.51
CA ARG A 557 -35.72 20.71 -6.17
C ARG A 557 -34.45 20.48 -5.36
N ILE A 558 -34.24 21.30 -4.33
CA ILE A 558 -33.08 21.21 -3.44
C ILE A 558 -33.47 20.72 -2.05
N GLU A 559 -32.82 19.67 -1.57
CA GLU A 559 -32.93 19.14 -0.21
C GLU A 559 -31.62 19.45 0.52
N ILE A 560 -31.69 20.12 1.67
CA ILE A 560 -30.51 20.48 2.46
C ILE A 560 -30.62 19.81 3.82
N HIS A 561 -29.61 18.99 4.15
CA HIS A 561 -29.49 18.31 5.43
C HIS A 561 -28.27 18.85 6.18
N GLU A 562 -28.46 19.32 7.41
CA GLU A 562 -27.33 19.64 8.28
C GLU A 562 -26.75 18.36 8.89
N ILE A 563 -25.43 18.22 8.85
CA ILE A 563 -24.69 17.07 9.37
C ILE A 563 -23.63 17.53 10.39
N PRO A 564 -23.32 16.71 11.40
CA PRO A 564 -22.34 17.07 12.42
C PRO A 564 -20.91 17.10 11.87
N GLY A 565 -20.10 17.99 12.42
CA GLY A 565 -18.68 18.14 12.11
C GLY A 565 -18.37 19.53 11.55
N ASP A 566 -17.19 19.68 10.97
CA ASP A 566 -16.77 20.84 10.19
C ASP A 566 -16.22 20.38 8.84
N HIS A 567 -15.93 21.33 7.96
CA HIS A 567 -15.47 21.07 6.60
C HIS A 567 -14.36 20.01 6.53
N THR A 568 -13.43 19.96 7.48
CA THR A 568 -12.31 19.02 7.48
C THR A 568 -12.62 17.73 8.27
N ASN A 569 -13.30 17.86 9.40
CA ASN A 569 -13.52 16.73 10.31
C ASN A 569 -14.64 15.78 9.84
N ILE A 570 -15.50 16.18 8.89
CA ILE A 570 -16.50 15.27 8.31
C ILE A 570 -15.94 14.02 7.62
N LEU A 571 -14.65 14.03 7.28
CA LEU A 571 -13.93 12.87 6.72
C LEU A 571 -13.35 11.92 7.78
N LYS A 572 -13.55 12.21 9.08
CA LYS A 572 -13.10 11.36 10.19
C LYS A 572 -14.27 10.70 10.90
N GLY A 573 -14.04 9.52 11.48
CA GLY A 573 -15.02 8.89 12.38
C GLY A 573 -15.21 9.75 13.65
N PRO A 574 -16.44 9.89 14.19
CA PRO A 574 -17.69 9.23 13.78
C PRO A 574 -18.49 9.92 12.66
N TYR A 575 -18.09 11.14 12.24
CA TYR A 575 -18.85 11.98 11.30
C TYR A 575 -19.06 11.34 9.92
N VAL A 576 -18.06 10.61 9.41
CA VAL A 576 -18.17 9.87 8.14
C VAL A 576 -19.38 8.95 8.09
N ARG A 577 -19.63 8.21 9.18
CA ARG A 577 -20.77 7.28 9.24
C ARG A 577 -22.08 8.04 9.04
N ALA A 578 -22.25 9.18 9.71
CA ALA A 578 -23.50 9.93 9.72
C ALA A 578 -23.92 10.37 8.31
N TRP A 579 -22.99 10.93 7.53
CA TRP A 579 -23.33 11.40 6.19
C TRP A 579 -23.29 10.27 5.14
N ALA A 580 -22.44 9.25 5.30
CA ALA A 580 -22.38 8.13 4.36
C ALA A 580 -23.67 7.28 4.38
N GLU A 581 -24.29 7.11 5.56
CA GLU A 581 -25.61 6.47 5.69
C GLU A 581 -26.70 7.28 4.98
N LEU A 582 -26.67 8.62 5.09
CA LEU A 582 -27.58 9.49 4.34
C LEU A 582 -27.38 9.37 2.83
N VAL A 583 -26.13 9.37 2.35
CA VAL A 583 -25.83 9.16 0.92
C VAL A 583 -26.38 7.82 0.45
N LYS A 584 -26.18 6.75 1.21
CA LYS A 584 -26.70 5.42 0.90
C LYS A 584 -28.23 5.44 0.76
N ILE A 585 -28.94 6.06 1.70
CA ILE A 585 -30.42 6.17 1.66
C ILE A 585 -30.87 6.89 0.37
N GLN A 586 -30.17 7.94 -0.04
CA GLN A 586 -30.51 8.68 -1.24
C GLN A 586 -30.22 7.90 -2.53
N ILE A 587 -29.12 7.14 -2.56
CA ILE A 587 -28.81 6.20 -3.65
C ILE A 587 -29.89 5.13 -3.77
N ASP A 588 -30.22 4.45 -2.67
CA ASP A 588 -31.22 3.38 -2.64
C ASP A 588 -32.60 3.90 -3.07
N SER A 589 -32.97 5.11 -2.64
CA SER A 589 -34.21 5.77 -3.03
C SER A 589 -34.26 6.09 -4.53
N ALA A 590 -33.16 6.64 -5.09
CA ALA A 590 -33.09 7.04 -6.49
C ALA A 590 -32.98 5.85 -7.46
N GLN A 591 -32.44 4.72 -7.01
CA GLN A 591 -32.28 3.50 -7.81
C GLN A 591 -33.45 2.51 -7.66
N SER A 592 -34.42 2.80 -6.78
CA SER A 592 -35.59 1.94 -6.59
C SER A 592 -36.51 1.95 -7.83
N PRO A 593 -37.11 0.81 -8.22
CA PRO A 593 -37.97 0.69 -9.40
C PRO A 593 -39.16 1.67 -9.45
N ALA A 594 -39.63 2.16 -8.30
CA ALA A 594 -40.71 3.14 -8.20
C ALA A 594 -40.29 4.55 -8.67
N ALA A 595 -39.00 4.89 -8.61
CA ALA A 595 -38.48 6.20 -9.00
C ALA A 595 -38.45 6.41 -10.53
N VAL A 596 -38.50 5.32 -11.30
CA VAL A 596 -38.44 5.35 -12.78
C VAL A 596 -39.79 5.77 -13.40
N ARG A 597 -40.88 5.87 -12.62
CA ARG A 597 -42.24 6.07 -13.17
C ARG A 597 -42.90 7.43 -13.02
N ASP A 598 -42.38 8.45 -12.31
CA ASP A 598 -43.14 9.71 -12.14
C ASP A 598 -42.36 11.04 -12.30
N LYS A 599 -42.95 11.94 -13.10
CA LYS A 599 -42.91 13.42 -13.01
C LYS A 599 -44.33 13.89 -12.61
N PRO A 600 -44.54 15.12 -12.11
CA PRO A 600 -43.80 15.93 -11.13
C PRO A 600 -44.65 16.25 -9.87
N ALA A 601 -43.96 16.70 -8.82
CA ALA A 601 -44.43 17.51 -7.67
C ALA A 601 -45.42 16.91 -6.64
N HIS A 602 -45.11 17.26 -5.38
CA HIS A 602 -45.90 17.13 -4.14
C HIS A 602 -46.06 15.74 -3.51
N SER A 603 -45.08 15.36 -2.68
CA SER A 603 -45.42 14.83 -1.35
C SER A 603 -44.28 15.09 -0.37
N SER A 604 -44.58 15.81 0.72
CA SER A 604 -43.73 15.91 1.90
C SER A 604 -43.84 14.60 2.68
N ARG A 605 -43.02 13.60 2.34
CA ARG A 605 -42.89 12.39 3.17
C ARG A 605 -41.98 12.69 4.35
N LYS A 606 -42.58 12.84 5.54
CA LYS A 606 -41.87 12.82 6.82
C LYS A 606 -41.14 11.48 6.99
N LEU A 607 -39.87 11.55 7.39
CA LEU A 607 -39.06 10.39 7.78
C LEU A 607 -39.76 9.54 8.87
N PRO A 608 -39.58 8.21 8.86
CA PRO A 608 -40.07 7.34 9.94
C PRO A 608 -39.43 7.70 11.28
N ARG A 609 -40.26 7.69 12.33
CA ARG A 609 -39.97 8.02 13.73
C ARG A 609 -39.05 7.00 14.44
N TYR A 610 -37.85 6.73 13.91
CA TYR A 610 -36.86 5.88 14.57
C TYR A 610 -35.48 6.53 14.68
N LEU A 611 -35.44 7.79 15.11
CA LEU A 611 -34.25 8.39 15.73
C LEU A 611 -34.73 9.43 16.76
N ASN A 612 -35.20 8.93 17.91
CA ASN A 612 -35.47 9.78 19.06
C ASN A 612 -34.17 9.91 19.87
N TRP A 613 -33.48 11.03 19.72
CA TRP A 613 -32.19 11.35 20.34
C TRP A 613 -32.26 11.66 21.84
N SER A 614 -33.35 11.25 22.52
CA SER A 614 -33.57 11.43 23.96
C SER A 614 -33.19 10.20 24.81
N VAL A 615 -32.64 9.13 24.22
CA VAL A 615 -32.33 7.87 24.93
C VAL A 615 -30.83 7.52 24.93
N VAL A 616 -29.96 8.27 24.24
CA VAL A 616 -28.52 7.94 24.17
C VAL A 616 -27.69 8.65 25.27
N THR A 617 -28.28 9.59 25.99
CA THR A 617 -27.59 10.36 27.04
C THR A 617 -27.33 9.60 28.36
N PRO A 618 -28.11 8.59 28.80
CA PRO A 618 -27.82 7.89 30.06
C PRO A 618 -26.75 6.78 29.96
N MET A 619 -26.49 6.22 28.76
CA MET A 619 -25.55 5.10 28.62
C MET A 619 -24.07 5.52 28.66
N LEU A 620 -23.77 6.79 28.37
CA LEU A 620 -22.41 7.35 28.48
C LEU A 620 -22.02 7.69 29.93
N TYR A 621 -22.98 7.84 30.84
CA TYR A 621 -22.70 8.13 32.25
C TYR A 621 -22.32 6.88 33.07
N TRP A 622 -22.77 5.69 32.66
CA TRP A 622 -22.47 4.43 33.35
C TRP A 622 -21.06 3.90 33.02
N ALA A 623 -20.60 4.10 31.78
CA ALA A 623 -19.26 3.67 31.36
C ALA A 623 -18.11 4.58 31.86
N LEU A 624 -18.41 5.82 32.26
CA LEU A 624 -17.42 6.76 32.81
C LEU A 624 -17.30 6.69 34.35
N SER A 625 -18.25 6.05 35.06
CA SER A 625 -18.17 5.89 36.52
C SER A 625 -17.36 4.67 36.98
N GLU A 626 -17.21 3.62 36.16
CA GLU A 626 -16.41 2.42 36.55
C GLU A 626 -14.89 2.62 36.43
N SER A 627 -14.41 3.63 35.70
CA SER A 627 -12.96 3.89 35.56
C SER A 627 -12.36 4.75 36.68
N ILE A 628 -13.16 5.26 37.62
CA ILE A 628 -12.70 6.15 38.70
C ILE A 628 -12.68 5.45 40.08
N SER A 629 -13.20 4.22 40.20
CA SER A 629 -13.38 3.55 41.51
C SER A 629 -12.44 2.38 41.83
N SER A 630 -11.33 2.19 41.13
CA SER A 630 -10.38 1.08 41.42
C SER A 630 -8.91 1.49 41.59
N GLY A 631 -8.65 2.76 41.91
CA GLY A 631 -7.37 3.22 42.44
C GLY A 631 -7.56 3.87 43.82
N LEU A 632 -6.90 3.30 44.84
CA LEU A 632 -6.79 3.75 46.24
C LEU A 632 -7.96 3.42 47.20
N ILE A 633 -7.91 2.23 47.81
CA ILE A 633 -7.96 2.12 49.28
C ILE A 633 -6.80 1.20 49.72
N ALA A 634 -6.08 1.69 50.72
CA ALA A 634 -4.78 1.25 51.17
C ALA A 634 -4.89 0.28 52.37
N ILE A 635 -3.80 -0.48 52.58
CA ILE A 635 -3.25 -0.89 53.89
C ILE A 635 -4.21 -1.68 54.81
N PHE A 636 -4.06 -3.01 54.82
CA PHE A 636 -3.57 -3.81 55.96
C PHE A 636 -3.30 -5.25 55.52
#